data_AF-A0A9D6FXY0-F1
#
_entry.id   AF-A0A9D6FXY0-F1
#
_cell.length_a   1.000
_cell.length_b   1.000
_cell.length_c   1.000
_cell.angle_alpha   90.00
_cell.angle_beta   90.00
_cell.angle_gamma   90.00
#
_symmetry.space_group_name_H-M   'P 1'
#
loop_
_entity.id
_entity.type
_entity.pdbx_description
1 polymer ?
#
loop_
_entity_poly.entity_id
_entity_poly.type
_entity_poly.pdbx_seq_one_letter_code
_entity_poly.pdbx_strand_id
1 'polypeptide(L)' 'IYVGGPGGLWVLDPGGKLLGRILMAARPVNMAWGDKDWKSLYIASNSSVYRLRLEIPGVIVGAPAAD' A
#
# COMPACT_ATOMS: atom_id res chain seq x y z
N ILE A 1 1.33 -9.43 -0.14
CA ILE A 1 2.05 -8.53 -1.08
C ILE A 1 1.06 -7.52 -1.63
N TYR A 2 1.45 -6.24 -1.72
CA TYR A 2 0.65 -5.17 -2.32
C TYR A 2 1.37 -4.72 -3.60
N VAL A 3 0.66 -4.70 -4.73
CA VAL A 3 1.24 -4.33 -6.03
C VAL A 3 0.24 -3.58 -6.89
N GLY A 4 0.70 -2.58 -7.64
CA GLY A 4 -0.14 -1.88 -8.61
C GLY A 4 -0.44 -2.77 -9.81
N GLY A 5 -1.69 -2.78 -10.26
CA GLY A 5 -2.13 -3.56 -11.42
C GLY A 5 -3.35 -2.95 -12.12
N PRO A 6 -3.84 -3.57 -13.20
CA PRO A 6 -5.12 -3.20 -13.80
C PRO A 6 -6.25 -3.17 -12.76
N GLY A 7 -7.02 -2.08 -12.75
CA GLY A 7 -8.13 -1.88 -11.83
C GLY A 7 -7.76 -1.42 -10.42
N GLY A 8 -6.47 -1.14 -10.13
CA GLY A 8 -6.04 -0.57 -8.85
C GLY A 8 -4.94 -1.40 -8.20
N LEU A 9 -5.10 -1.69 -6.91
CA LEU A 9 -4.09 -2.34 -6.09
C LEU A 9 -4.44 -3.80 -5.87
N TRP A 10 -3.53 -4.71 -6.20
CA TRP A 10 -3.71 -6.14 -6.00
C TRP A 10 -3.12 -6.56 -4.66
N VAL A 11 -3.87 -7.34 -3.91
CA VAL A 11 -3.42 -7.96 -2.65
C VAL A 11 -3.20 -9.45 -2.93
N LEU A 12 -1.95 -9.88 -2.83
CA LEU A 12 -1.55 -11.26 -3.09
C LEU A 12 -1.11 -11.95 -1.80
N ASP A 13 -1.31 -13.26 -1.70
CA ASP A 13 -0.64 -14.08 -0.70
C ASP A 13 0.88 -14.21 -1.02
N PRO A 14 1.68 -14.78 -0.10
CA PRO A 14 3.12 -14.97 -0.35
C PRO A 14 3.45 -15.90 -1.53
N GLY A 15 2.53 -16.77 -1.93
CA GLY A 15 2.68 -17.66 -3.10
C GLY A 15 2.28 -16.98 -4.43
N GLY A 16 1.84 -15.72 -4.40
CA GLY A 16 1.43 -14.95 -5.57
C GLY A 16 -0.04 -15.12 -5.97
N LYS A 17 -0.85 -15.84 -5.18
CA LYS A 17 -2.30 -15.95 -5.44
C LYS A 17 -2.98 -14.62 -5.15
N LEU A 18 -3.83 -14.16 -6.06
CA LEU A 18 -4.68 -12.99 -5.85
C LEU A 18 -5.72 -13.26 -4.76
N LEU A 19 -5.64 -12.50 -3.67
CA LEU A 19 -6.63 -12.52 -2.58
C LEU A 19 -7.76 -11.51 -2.84
N GLY A 20 -7.44 -10.38 -3.48
CA GLY A 20 -8.42 -9.35 -3.80
C GLY A 20 -7.81 -8.12 -4.45
N ARG A 21 -8.68 -7.16 -4.80
CA ARG A 21 -8.30 -5.87 -5.39
C ARG A 21 -8.91 -4.72 -4.61
N ILE A 22 -8.10 -3.71 -4.33
CA ILE A 22 -8.54 -2.40 -3.88
C ILE A 22 -8.75 -1.56 -5.15
N LEU A 23 -10.02 -1.27 -5.45
CA LEU A 23 -10.37 -0.48 -6.63
C LEU A 23 -9.94 0.97 -6.42
N MET A 24 -9.32 1.55 -7.44
CA MET A 24 -8.84 2.93 -7.43
C MET A 24 -9.31 3.67 -8.67
N ALA A 25 -9.66 4.94 -8.49
CA ALA A 25 -10.07 5.82 -9.60
C ALA A 25 -8.90 6.16 -10.53
N ALA A 26 -7.67 6.19 -10.02
CA ALA A 26 -6.46 6.42 -10.80
C ALA A 26 -5.49 5.25 -10.65
N ARG A 27 -4.71 5.00 -11.71
CA ARG A 27 -3.69 3.93 -11.72
C ARG A 27 -2.62 4.24 -10.66
N PRO A 28 -2.34 3.31 -9.72
CA PRO A 28 -1.24 3.47 -8.79
C PRO A 28 0.10 3.33 -9.53
N VAL A 29 1.05 4.21 -9.22
CA VAL A 29 2.42 4.17 -9.74
C VAL A 29 3.46 3.81 -8.68
N ASN A 30 3.19 4.09 -7.40
CA ASN A 30 4.03 3.69 -6.27
C ASN A 30 3.20 3.61 -4.98
N MET A 31 3.75 2.99 -3.93
CA MET A 31 3.13 2.92 -2.61
C MET A 31 4.17 2.71 -1.50
N ALA A 32 3.85 3.16 -0.29
CA ALA A 32 4.67 2.93 0.89
C ALA A 32 3.81 2.88 2.16
N TRP A 33 4.28 2.13 3.15
CA TRP A 33 3.73 2.17 4.50
C TRP A 33 4.19 3.43 5.23
N GLY A 34 3.34 3.98 6.07
CA GLY A 34 3.65 5.16 6.87
C GLY A 34 2.77 5.30 8.10
N ASP A 35 2.87 6.49 8.71
CA ASP A 35 2.49 6.78 10.10
C ASP A 35 3.34 6.06 11.15
N LYS A 36 3.28 6.56 12.40
CA LYS A 36 4.06 6.02 13.52
C LYS A 36 3.80 4.53 13.76
N ASP A 37 2.61 4.05 13.46
CA ASP A 37 2.19 2.67 13.66
C ASP A 37 2.21 1.83 12.38
N TRP A 38 2.70 2.37 11.26
CA TRP A 38 2.84 1.68 9.98
C TRP A 38 1.52 1.13 9.40
N LYS A 39 0.37 1.61 9.89
CA LYS A 39 -0.96 1.13 9.47
C LYS A 39 -1.57 1.93 8.33
N SER A 40 -0.84 2.88 7.75
CA SER A 40 -1.31 3.61 6.57
C SER A 40 -0.54 3.20 5.34
N LEU A 41 -1.25 2.80 4.29
CA LEU A 41 -0.70 2.63 2.95
C LEU A 41 -0.91 3.92 2.17
N TYR A 42 0.19 4.63 1.91
CA TYR A 42 0.21 5.76 1.00
C TYR A 42 0.38 5.26 -0.43
N ILE A 43 -0.41 5.78 -1.35
CA ILE A 43 -0.45 5.31 -2.73
C ILE A 43 -0.38 6.53 -3.65
N ALA A 44 0.67 6.60 -4.47
CA ALA A 44 0.82 7.66 -5.46
C ALA A 44 0.17 7.24 -6.78
N SER A 45 -0.54 8.18 -7.42
CA SER A 45 -0.92 8.14 -8.82
C SER A 45 -0.32 9.33 -9.55
N ASN A 46 -0.56 9.45 -10.86
CA ASN A 46 -0.04 10.56 -11.67
C ASN A 46 -0.55 11.94 -11.23
N SER A 47 -1.71 12.02 -10.57
CA SER A 47 -2.40 13.27 -10.26
C SER A 47 -2.75 13.44 -8.78
N SER A 48 -2.54 12.42 -7.96
CA SER A 48 -3.00 12.43 -6.57
C SER A 48 -2.18 11.48 -5.69
N VAL A 49 -2.21 11.74 -4.39
CA VAL A 49 -1.75 10.79 -3.37
C VAL A 49 -2.95 10.38 -2.55
N TYR A 50 -3.18 9.08 -2.43
CA TYR A 50 -4.20 8.48 -1.59
C TYR A 50 -3.59 7.95 -0.31
N ARG A 51 -4.40 7.87 0.75
CA ARG A 51 -4.04 7.21 2.00
C ARG A 51 -5.15 6.23 2.36
N LEU A 52 -4.77 4.97 2.58
CA LEU A 52 -5.69 3.94 3.04
C LEU A 52 -5.23 3.44 4.40
N ARG A 53 -6.13 3.47 5.38
CA ARG A 53 -5.88 2.98 6.73
C ARG A 53 -6.21 1.50 6.80
N LEU A 54 -5.27 0.69 7.28
CA LEU A 54 -5.44 -0.75 7.47
C LEU A 54 -5.48 -1.14 8.94
N GLU A 55 -6.03 -2.33 9.19
CA GLU A 55 -6.12 -2.90 10.53
C GLU A 55 -4.77 -3.48 11.00
N ILE A 56 -3.89 -3.83 10.07
CA ILE A 56 -2.57 -4.41 10.32
C ILE A 56 -1.44 -3.45 9.90
N PRO A 57 -0.31 -3.44 10.61
CA PRO A 57 0.86 -2.69 10.19
C PRO A 57 1.49 -3.32 8.95
N GLY A 58 2.16 -2.49 8.15
CA GLY A 58 3.07 -2.94 7.10
C GLY A 58 4.39 -3.48 7.62
N VAL A 59 5.28 -3.83 6.68
CA VAL A 59 6.67 -4.17 7.01
C VAL A 59 7.45 -2.89 7.25
N ILE A 60 8.03 -2.76 8.44
CA ILE A 60 8.89 -1.64 8.82
C ILE A 60 10.19 -1.71 8.02
N VAL A 61 10.52 -0.62 7.33
CA VAL A 61 11.79 -0.49 6.60
C VAL A 61 12.66 0.55 7.31
N GLY A 62 13.82 0.12 7.81
CA GLY A 62 14.73 0.94 8.62
C GLY A 62 14.44 0.86 10.13
N ALA A 63 15.39 1.34 10.95
CA ALA A 63 15.12 1.60 12.37
C ALA A 63 14.10 2.74 12.47
N PRO A 64 13.18 2.74 13.46
CA PRO A 64 12.34 3.91 13.70
C PRO A 64 13.23 5.14 13.83
N ALA A 65 12.86 6.24 13.16
CA ALA A 65 13.53 7.51 13.37
C ALA A 65 13.52 7.77 14.88
N ALA A 66 14.71 7.86 15.49
CA ALA A 66 14.83 8.27 16.87
C ALA A 66 14.23 9.67 16.98
N ASP A 67 13.33 9.85 17.95
CA ASP A 67 12.71 11.15 18.25
C ASP A 67 13.76 12.22 18.59
#